data_AF-A0A953Q6W9-F1
#
_entry.id   AF-A0A953Q6W9-F1
#
_cell.length_a   1.000
_cell.length_b   1.000
_cell.length_c   1.000
_cell.angle_alpha   90.00
_cell.angle_beta   90.00
_cell.angle_gamma   90.00
#
_symmetry.space_group_name_H-M   'P 1'
#
loop_
_entity.id
_entity.type
_entity.pdbx_description
1 polymer ?
#
loop_
_entity_poly.entity_id
_entity_poly.type
_entity_poly.pdbx_seq_one_letter_code
_entity_poly.pdbx_strand_id
1 'polypeptide(L)' 'MARKVILGFGISLDGYIARRNGAMDYLVIDKEGEALMADFFAKIDVTIMGRKTAAATAEMRRSGEIPEMPGMSTYVFSR' A
#
# COMPACT_ATOMS: atom_id res chain seq x y z
N MET A 1 6.51 -11.15 22.32
CA MET A 1 6.41 -11.83 21.02
C MET A 1 7.30 -11.12 20.01
N ALA A 2 7.88 -11.82 19.04
CA ALA A 2 8.65 -11.20 17.97
C ALA A 2 7.75 -10.43 16.99
N ARG A 3 8.26 -9.32 16.45
CA ARG A 3 7.58 -8.54 15.41
C ARG A 3 7.57 -9.34 14.10
N LYS A 4 6.41 -9.44 13.45
CA LYS A 4 6.25 -10.17 12.19
C LYS A 4 6.63 -9.28 11.00
N VAL A 5 7.27 -9.87 10.00
CA VAL A 5 7.42 -9.26 8.67
C VAL A 5 6.29 -9.78 7.80
N ILE A 6 5.51 -8.88 7.22
CA ILE A 6 4.31 -9.20 6.43
C ILE A 6 4.48 -8.57 5.05
N LEU A 7 4.25 -9.36 4.00
CA LEU A 7 4.14 -8.90 2.62
C LEU A 7 2.66 -8.77 2.27
N GLY A 8 2.23 -7.58 1.84
CA GLY A 8 0.84 -7.32 1.45
C GLY A 8 0.76 -6.37 0.26
N PHE A 9 -0.04 -6.73 -0.74
CA PHE A 9 -0.36 -5.94 -1.93
C PHE A 9 -1.56 -6.55 -2.69
N GLY A 10 -2.20 -5.75 -3.53
CA GLY A 10 -3.14 -6.24 -4.55
C GLY A 10 -2.39 -6.80 -5.76
N ILE A 11 -2.93 -7.84 -6.40
CA ILE A 11 -2.30 -8.51 -7.54
C ILE A 11 -3.37 -9.02 -8.52
N SER A 12 -3.05 -9.07 -9.80
CA SER A 12 -3.88 -9.76 -10.80
C SER A 12 -3.79 -11.29 -10.65
N LEU A 13 -4.75 -12.01 -11.23
CA LEU A 13 -4.79 -13.49 -11.19
C LEU A 13 -3.57 -14.15 -11.86
N ASP A 14 -2.96 -13.46 -12.82
CA ASP A 14 -1.77 -13.89 -13.56
C ASP A 14 -0.45 -13.36 -12.94
N GLY A 15 -0.50 -12.73 -11.76
CA GLY A 15 0.70 -12.46 -10.97
C GLY A 15 1.35 -11.10 -11.16
N TYR A 16 0.63 -10.09 -11.63
CA TYR A 16 1.15 -8.73 -11.85
C TYR A 16 0.56 -7.71 -10.86
N ILE A 17 1.42 -6.86 -10.30
CA ILE A 17 1.05 -5.83 -9.30
C ILE A 17 0.85 -4.43 -9.91
N ALA A 18 1.27 -4.22 -11.16
CA ALA A 18 1.02 -3.02 -11.93
C ALA A 18 1.13 -3.32 -13.44
N ARG A 19 0.52 -2.46 -14.27
CA ARG A 19 0.75 -2.47 -15.71
C ARG A 19 2.17 -2.01 -16.04
N ARG A 20 2.60 -2.20 -17.30
CA ARG A 20 3.94 -1.76 -17.78
C ARG A 20 4.18 -0.26 -17.62
N ASN A 21 3.13 0.55 -17.71
CA ASN A 21 3.19 2.00 -17.47
C ASN A 21 3.06 2.39 -15.99
N GLY A 22 2.94 1.42 -15.07
CA GLY A 22 2.78 1.64 -13.63
C GLY A 22 1.34 1.80 -13.16
N ALA A 23 0.35 1.81 -14.04
CA ALA A 23 -1.06 1.96 -13.65
C ALA A 23 -1.59 0.75 -12.87
N MET A 24 -2.51 1.01 -11.94
CA MET A 24 -3.19 0.04 -11.07
C MET A 24 -4.71 0.11 -11.21
N ASP A 25 -5.22 0.67 -12.31
CA ASP A 25 -6.64 0.89 -12.65
C ASP A 25 -7.51 -0.38 -12.64
N TYR A 26 -6.89 -1.56 -12.72
CA TYR A 26 -7.56 -2.85 -12.64
C TYR A 26 -7.73 -3.37 -11.21
N LEU A 27 -7.06 -2.77 -10.22
CA LEU A 27 -7.25 -3.08 -8.81
C LEU A 27 -8.47 -2.30 -8.32
N VAL A 28 -9.58 -2.98 -8.17
CA VAL A 28 -10.83 -2.42 -7.65
C VAL A 28 -11.03 -2.93 -6.24
N ILE A 29 -11.37 -2.02 -5.33
CA ILE A 29 -11.72 -2.34 -3.95
C ILE A 29 -13.13 -1.84 -3.68
N ASP A 30 -13.93 -2.67 -3.02
CA ASP A 30 -15.24 -2.28 -2.51
C ASP A 30 -15.13 -1.82 -1.05
N LYS A 31 -16.25 -1.39 -0.47
CA LYS A 31 -16.28 -0.90 0.92
C LYS A 31 -15.87 -1.95 1.95
N GLU A 32 -16.12 -3.22 1.66
CA GLU A 32 -15.72 -4.32 2.55
C GLU A 32 -14.20 -4.50 2.51
N GLY A 33 -13.61 -4.51 1.31
CA GLY A 33 -12.17 -4.53 1.12
C GLY A 33 -11.47 -3.34 1.78
N GLU A 34 -12.04 -2.13 1.67
CA GLU A 34 -11.51 -0.94 2.35
C GLU A 34 -11.47 -1.11 3.87
N ALA A 35 -12.54 -1.64 4.46
CA ALA A 35 -12.62 -1.91 5.90
C ALA A 35 -11.57 -2.96 6.34
N LEU A 36 -11.41 -4.04 5.56
CA LEU A 36 -10.40 -5.07 5.84
C LEU A 36 -8.97 -4.50 5.76
N MET A 37 -8.69 -3.63 4.80
CA MET A 37 -7.39 -2.94 4.72
C MET A 37 -7.19 -2.02 5.93
N ALA A 38 -8.19 -1.24 6.32
CA ALA A 38 -8.09 -0.37 7.49
C ALA A 38 -7.79 -1.17 8.77
N ASP A 39 -8.48 -2.29 8.97
CA ASP A 39 -8.24 -3.22 10.09
C ASP A 39 -6.84 -3.83 10.07
N PHE A 40 -6.29 -4.13 8.88
CA PHE A 40 -4.92 -4.60 8.74
C PHE A 40 -3.92 -3.49 9.09
N PHE A 41 -4.12 -2.29 8.57
CA PHE A 41 -3.24 -1.15 8.80
C PHE A 41 -3.22 -0.71 10.27
N ALA A 42 -4.32 -0.88 11.02
CA ALA A 42 -4.37 -0.64 12.46
C ALA A 42 -3.48 -1.60 13.28
N LYS A 43 -3.04 -2.72 12.70
CA LYS A 43 -2.22 -3.75 13.36
C LYS A 43 -0.72 -3.60 13.06
N ILE A 44 -0.34 -2.67 12.20
CA ILE A 44 1.05 -2.38 11.85
C ILE A 44 1.40 -0.93 12.20
N ASP A 45 2.67 -0.66 12.46
CA ASP A 45 3.21 0.64 12.85
C ASP A 45 4.42 1.04 11.96
N VAL A 46 4.83 0.16 11.03
CA VAL A 46 5.94 0.34 10.11
C VAL A 46 5.55 -0.12 8.70
N THR A 47 5.85 0.70 7.71
CA THR A 47 5.84 0.32 6.29
C THR A 47 7.24 0.40 5.69
N ILE A 48 7.55 -0.52 4.79
CA ILE A 48 8.82 -0.58 4.07
C ILE A 48 8.49 -0.70 2.58
N MET A 49 9.04 0.19 1.76
CA MET A 49 8.72 0.22 0.32
C MET A 49 9.86 0.78 -0.53
N GLY A 50 9.80 0.58 -1.84
CA GLY A 50 10.73 1.20 -2.79
C GLY A 50 10.35 2.63 -3.14
N ARG A 51 11.29 3.41 -3.69
CA ARG A 51 11.08 4.81 -4.11
C ARG A 51 9.84 5.02 -5.00
N LYS A 52 9.60 4.12 -5.96
CA LYS A 52 8.46 4.24 -6.89
C LYS A 52 7.12 4.11 -6.17
N THR A 53 7.00 3.14 -5.26
CA THR A 53 5.80 2.96 -4.43
C THR A 53 5.58 4.17 -3.52
N ALA A 54 6.64 4.68 -2.89
CA ALA A 54 6.54 5.87 -2.04
C ALA A 54 6.03 7.10 -2.81
N ALA A 55 6.51 7.30 -4.04
CA ALA A 55 6.02 8.38 -4.90
C ALA A 55 4.52 8.20 -5.20
N ALA A 56 4.11 7.02 -5.66
CA ALA A 56 2.70 6.72 -5.95
C ALA A 56 1.80 6.90 -4.72
N THR A 57 2.20 6.39 -3.55
CA THR A 57 1.49 6.58 -2.28
C THR A 57 1.35 8.06 -1.92
N ALA A 58 2.39 8.86 -2.14
CA ALA A 58 2.31 10.30 -1.91
C ALA A 58 1.33 10.98 -2.87
N GLU A 59 1.24 10.55 -4.13
CA GLU A 59 0.27 11.11 -5.09
C GLU A 59 -1.16 10.75 -4.70
N MET A 60 -1.42 9.49 -4.37
CA MET A 60 -2.74 9.01 -3.94
C MET A 60 -3.22 9.69 -2.64
N ARG A 61 -2.30 10.03 -1.73
CA ARG A 61 -2.63 10.84 -0.54
C ARG A 61 -3.00 12.27 -0.92
N ARG A 62 -2.28 12.88 -1.85
CA ARG A 62 -2.57 14.25 -2.32
C ARG A 62 -3.91 14.34 -3.07
N SER A 63 -4.29 13.29 -3.80
CA SER A 63 -5.60 13.21 -4.48
C SER A 63 -6.75 12.84 -3.55
N GLY A 64 -6.45 12.36 -2.33
CA GLY A 64 -7.45 11.90 -1.37
C GLY A 64 -7.97 10.48 -1.63
N GLU A 65 -7.35 9.74 -2.55
CA GLU A 65 -7.68 8.33 -2.84
C GLU A 65 -7.35 7.40 -1.68
N ILE A 66 -6.32 7.73 -0.90
CA ILE A 66 -5.99 7.01 0.34
C ILE A 66 -5.82 7.98 1.50
N PRO A 67 -6.23 7.59 2.72
CA PRO A 67 -6.13 8.45 3.89
C PRO A 67 -4.66 8.66 4.33
N GLU A 68 -4.43 9.73 5.07
CA GLU A 68 -3.21 9.85 5.87
C GLU A 68 -3.15 8.78 6.96
N MET A 69 -1.95 8.33 7.29
CA MET A 69 -1.71 7.28 8.27
C MET A 69 -0.81 7.82 9.39
N PRO A 70 -1.36 8.65 10.29
CA PRO A 70 -0.57 9.23 11.38
C PRO A 70 0.00 8.12 12.28
N GLY A 71 1.24 8.30 12.74
CA GLY A 71 1.93 7.33 13.60
C GLY A 71 2.58 6.14 12.87
N MET A 72 2.44 6.04 11.55
CA MET A 72 3.10 5.00 10.75
C MET A 72 4.53 5.41 10.38
N SER A 73 5.53 4.69 10.89
CA SER A 73 6.91 4.87 10.43
C SER A 73 7.08 4.33 9.01
N THR A 74 7.67 5.11 8.11
CA THR A 74 7.82 4.72 6.70
C THR A 74 9.29 4.72 6.31
N TYR A 75 9.80 3.57 5.87
CA TYR A 75 11.17 3.42 5.37
C TYR A 75 11.16 3.20 3.85
N VAL A 76 11.86 4.09 3.13
CA VAL A 76 11.97 4.02 1.67
C VAL A 76 13.36 3.54 1.28
N PHE A 77 13.42 2.42 0.57
CA PHE A 77 14.66 1.87 0.05
C PHE A 77 14.91 2.42 -1.36
N SER A 78 15.97 3.21 -1.50
CA SER A 78 16.48 3.77 -2.74
C SER A 78 18.00 3.80 -2.72
N ARG A 79 18.62 3.78 -3.91
CA ARG A 79 20.00 4.26 -4.09
C ARG A 79 20.01 5.78 -4.11
#